data_AF-A0A1G6VJI9-F1
#
_entry.id   AF-A0A1G6VJI9-F1
#
_cell.length_a   1.000
_cell.length_b   1.000
_cell.length_c   1.000
_cell.angle_alpha   90.00
_cell.angle_beta   90.00
_cell.angle_gamma   90.00
#
_symmetry.space_group_name_H-M   'P 1'
#
loop_
_entity.id
_entity.type
_entity.pdbx_description
1 polymer ?
#
loop_
_entity_poly.entity_id
_entity_poly.type
_entity_poly.pdbx_seq_one_letter_code
_entity_poly.pdbx_strand_id
1 'polypeptide(L)'
;MLVLVLVLVLVLGPAALAQAPAPQATLVDAARAQVGVTLGYDGSYRRLDYPGGDVAIETGVCTDVVVRAFRALGLDLQVAVHEDMRAHFAHYPQHWGLRGPDRNIDHRRVPNLETWLHRQGTALPVSADPADYQPGDIVSWRLPGGLPHIGIVSDQRSDGRPLILHNIGDGTREEDVLFAYRIEGHFRWRADEAVHARPALAAPATPRAGMLAKLKAGIAR
;
A
#
# COMPACT_ATOMS: atom_id res chain seq x y z
N MET A 1 -48.58 58.00 17.92
CA MET A 1 -47.25 57.59 17.41
C MET A 1 -47.01 56.14 17.83
N LEU A 2 -47.43 55.20 16.97
CA LEU A 2 -46.61 54.16 16.36
C LEU A 2 -45.99 53.15 17.34
N VAL A 3 -46.64 51.99 17.50
CA VAL A 3 -46.10 50.80 18.18
C VAL A 3 -45.38 49.97 17.12
N LEU A 4 -44.06 49.78 17.28
CA LEU A 4 -43.21 49.02 16.39
C LEU A 4 -43.16 47.55 16.87
N VAL A 5 -43.77 46.63 16.13
CA VAL A 5 -43.68 45.19 16.39
C VAL A 5 -42.50 44.63 15.58
N LEU A 6 -41.46 44.18 16.28
CA LEU A 6 -40.30 43.52 15.69
C LEU A 6 -40.59 42.02 15.53
N VAL A 7 -40.79 41.57 14.29
CA VAL A 7 -40.95 40.15 13.96
C VAL A 7 -39.56 39.54 13.74
N LEU A 8 -39.12 38.73 14.69
CA LEU A 8 -37.90 37.91 14.56
C LEU A 8 -38.22 36.69 13.68
N VAL A 9 -37.80 36.71 12.42
CA VAL A 9 -37.90 35.56 11.52
C VAL A 9 -36.72 34.63 11.81
N LEU A 10 -36.99 33.51 12.49
CA LEU A 10 -36.03 32.42 12.66
C LEU A 10 -35.87 31.67 11.33
N VAL A 11 -34.78 31.93 10.61
CA VAL A 11 -34.45 31.18 9.39
C VAL A 11 -33.83 29.84 9.80
N LEU A 12 -34.66 28.80 9.90
CA LEU A 12 -34.19 27.42 10.00
C LEU A 12 -33.58 27.01 8.65
N GLY A 13 -32.26 27.17 8.54
CA GLY A 13 -31.51 26.60 7.41
C GLY A 13 -31.61 25.07 7.41
N PRO A 14 -31.59 24.41 6.23
CA PRO A 14 -31.66 22.97 6.16
C PRO A 14 -30.43 22.38 6.85
N ALA A 15 -30.65 21.52 7.85
CA ALA A 15 -29.60 20.74 8.46
C ALA A 15 -28.99 19.86 7.36
N ALA A 16 -27.76 20.17 6.95
CA ALA A 16 -26.99 19.29 6.09
C ALA A 16 -26.79 17.98 6.87
N LEU A 17 -27.46 16.91 6.42
CA LEU A 17 -27.16 15.57 6.88
C LEU A 17 -25.70 15.29 6.52
N ALA A 18 -24.82 15.34 7.50
CA ALA A 18 -23.44 14.91 7.34
C ALA A 18 -23.49 13.43 6.92
N GLN A 19 -23.21 13.17 5.65
CA GLN A 19 -23.03 11.81 5.16
C GLN A 19 -21.84 11.23 5.92
N ALA A 20 -22.06 10.12 6.62
CA ALA A 20 -20.97 9.37 7.21
C ALA A 20 -19.95 9.06 6.10
N PRO A 21 -18.64 9.28 6.33
CA PRO A 21 -17.64 8.94 5.33
C PRO A 21 -17.82 7.48 4.93
N ALA A 22 -17.75 7.19 3.63
CA ALA A 22 -17.79 5.82 3.13
C ALA A 22 -16.70 5.00 3.84
N PRO A 23 -16.94 3.70 4.13
CA PRO A 23 -15.93 2.84 4.75
C PRO A 23 -14.63 2.91 3.94
N GLN A 24 -13.52 3.25 4.60
CA GLN A 24 -12.21 3.24 3.96
C GLN A 24 -11.81 1.78 3.73
N ALA A 25 -11.38 1.44 2.51
CA ALA A 25 -10.93 0.09 2.18
C ALA A 25 -9.76 -0.31 3.10
N THR A 26 -9.79 -1.53 3.62
CA THR A 26 -8.72 -2.06 4.46
C THR A 26 -7.60 -2.67 3.62
N LEU A 27 -6.43 -2.91 4.23
CA LEU A 27 -5.36 -3.69 3.58
C LEU A 27 -5.85 -5.08 3.16
N VAL A 28 -6.72 -5.68 3.94
CA VAL A 28 -7.31 -6.99 3.65
C VAL A 28 -8.18 -6.93 2.40
N ASP A 29 -9.08 -5.94 2.31
CA ASP A 29 -9.95 -5.77 1.13
C ASP A 29 -9.12 -5.53 -0.14
N ALA A 30 -8.10 -4.67 -0.04
CA ALA A 30 -7.25 -4.33 -1.18
C ALA A 30 -6.32 -5.48 -1.61
N ALA A 31 -5.86 -6.31 -0.68
CA ALA A 31 -5.13 -7.54 -0.99
C ALA A 31 -6.05 -8.59 -1.62
N ARG A 32 -7.25 -8.79 -1.05
CA ARG A 32 -8.23 -9.75 -1.55
C ARG A 32 -8.76 -9.39 -2.94
N ALA A 33 -8.89 -8.11 -3.28
CA ALA A 33 -9.29 -7.66 -4.62
C ALA A 33 -8.36 -8.14 -5.75
N GLN A 34 -7.17 -8.65 -5.43
CA GLN A 34 -6.21 -9.19 -6.39
C GLN A 34 -6.42 -10.70 -6.64
N VAL A 35 -7.17 -11.40 -5.79
CA VAL A 35 -7.49 -12.82 -5.95
C VAL A 35 -8.36 -12.99 -7.20
N GLY A 36 -7.94 -13.88 -8.10
CA GLY A 36 -8.59 -14.08 -9.40
C GLY A 36 -8.30 -12.99 -10.45
N VAL A 37 -7.51 -11.98 -10.10
CA VAL A 37 -7.03 -10.94 -11.03
C VAL A 37 -5.55 -11.16 -11.33
N THR A 38 -4.71 -11.27 -10.30
CA THR A 38 -3.31 -11.67 -10.46
C THR A 38 -3.25 -13.19 -10.52
N LEU A 39 -2.95 -13.73 -11.70
CA LEU A 39 -3.05 -15.15 -12.02
C LEU A 39 -1.68 -15.83 -12.12
N GLY A 40 -0.61 -15.06 -12.33
CA GLY A 40 0.73 -15.59 -12.53
C GLY A 40 1.75 -15.11 -11.49
N TYR A 41 2.95 -15.67 -11.61
CA TYR A 41 4.12 -15.27 -10.83
C TYR A 41 5.28 -14.91 -11.76
N ASP A 42 5.81 -13.70 -11.61
CA ASP A 42 6.96 -13.22 -12.39
C ASP A 42 7.85 -12.28 -11.59
N GLY A 43 8.96 -12.85 -11.09
CA GLY A 43 10.00 -12.13 -10.34
C GLY A 43 11.08 -11.49 -11.20
N SER A 44 10.94 -11.47 -12.53
CA SER A 44 11.96 -10.88 -13.40
C SER A 44 12.08 -9.38 -13.20
N TYR A 45 13.33 -8.91 -13.23
CA TYR A 45 13.63 -7.49 -13.20
C TYR A 45 13.13 -6.81 -14.47
N ARG A 46 12.44 -5.67 -14.33
CA ARG A 46 12.04 -4.81 -15.45
C ARG A 46 12.01 -3.36 -15.03
N ARG A 47 12.10 -2.46 -16.01
CA ARG A 47 11.92 -1.03 -15.77
C ARG A 47 10.46 -0.76 -15.42
N LEU A 48 10.26 -0.01 -14.34
CA LEU A 48 8.95 0.45 -13.91
C LEU A 48 8.90 1.98 -13.99
N ASP A 49 7.69 2.52 -14.14
CA ASP A 49 7.47 3.94 -13.93
C ASP A 49 7.76 4.32 -12.48
N TYR A 50 7.97 5.62 -12.23
CA TYR A 50 8.19 6.15 -10.89
C TYR A 50 7.70 7.60 -10.82
N PRO A 51 6.81 7.96 -9.87
CA PRO A 51 6.14 7.07 -8.89
C PRO A 51 5.04 6.21 -9.54
N GLY A 52 4.47 5.26 -8.78
CA GLY A 52 3.31 4.48 -9.20
C GLY A 52 3.60 3.36 -10.21
N GLY A 53 4.85 2.96 -10.37
CA GLY A 53 5.22 1.81 -11.20
C GLY A 53 4.69 0.49 -10.65
N ASP A 54 4.22 -0.36 -11.55
CA ASP A 54 3.77 -1.72 -11.25
C ASP A 54 4.03 -2.63 -12.46
N VAL A 55 4.07 -3.93 -12.22
CA VAL A 55 3.98 -4.92 -13.29
C VAL A 55 2.53 -5.04 -13.75
N ALA A 56 2.31 -5.76 -14.86
CA ALA A 56 0.96 -6.01 -15.36
C ALA A 56 0.11 -6.73 -14.28
N ILE A 57 -1.17 -6.35 -14.14
CA ILE A 57 -2.01 -6.74 -13.00
C ILE A 57 -2.25 -8.25 -12.92
N GLU A 58 -2.21 -8.93 -14.07
CA GLU A 58 -2.34 -10.38 -14.20
C GLU A 58 -1.15 -11.16 -13.64
N THR A 59 -0.04 -10.48 -13.30
CA THR A 59 1.16 -11.10 -12.75
C THR A 59 1.73 -10.29 -11.57
N GLY A 60 2.73 -10.85 -10.90
CA GLY A 60 3.43 -10.24 -9.78
C GLY A 60 4.15 -11.25 -8.92
N VAL A 61 4.71 -10.79 -7.82
CA VAL A 61 5.26 -11.63 -6.75
C VAL A 61 4.58 -11.30 -5.43
N CYS A 62 5.00 -11.95 -4.35
CA CYS A 62 4.44 -11.75 -3.01
C CYS A 62 4.44 -10.28 -2.56
N THR A 63 5.51 -9.53 -2.85
CA THR A 63 5.63 -8.11 -2.50
C THR A 63 4.65 -7.24 -3.30
N ASP A 64 4.33 -7.58 -4.55
CA ASP A 64 3.40 -6.79 -5.37
C ASP A 64 1.98 -6.81 -4.79
N VAL A 65 1.58 -7.92 -4.13
CA VAL A 65 0.31 -7.99 -3.39
C VAL A 65 0.25 -6.94 -2.29
N VAL A 66 1.33 -6.84 -1.51
CA VAL A 66 1.46 -5.86 -0.43
C VAL A 66 1.52 -4.44 -1.00
N VAL A 67 2.33 -4.20 -2.03
CA VAL A 67 2.50 -2.89 -2.68
C VAL A 67 1.18 -2.35 -3.20
N ARG A 68 0.40 -3.18 -3.91
CA ARG A 68 -0.91 -2.81 -4.44
C ARG A 68 -1.92 -2.55 -3.32
N ALA A 69 -1.91 -3.37 -2.27
CA ALA A 69 -2.79 -3.16 -1.12
C ALA A 69 -2.52 -1.82 -0.43
N PHE A 70 -1.26 -1.51 -0.14
CA PHE A 70 -0.87 -0.21 0.42
C PHE A 70 -1.21 0.97 -0.51
N ARG A 71 -1.01 0.80 -1.82
CA ARG A 71 -1.32 1.83 -2.80
C ARG A 71 -2.82 2.15 -2.87
N ALA A 72 -3.68 1.14 -2.73
CA ALA A 72 -5.13 1.35 -2.65
C ALA A 72 -5.54 2.20 -1.43
N LEU A 73 -4.73 2.17 -0.37
CA LEU A 73 -4.89 2.98 0.84
C LEU A 73 -4.12 4.32 0.77
N GLY A 74 -3.54 4.65 -0.39
CA GLY A 74 -2.88 5.93 -0.64
C GLY A 74 -1.40 5.99 -0.26
N LEU A 75 -0.77 4.86 0.12
CA LEU A 75 0.67 4.78 0.38
C LEU A 75 1.39 4.03 -0.75
N ASP A 76 2.20 4.74 -1.53
CA ASP A 76 3.02 4.10 -2.56
C ASP A 76 4.35 3.58 -1.98
N LEU A 77 4.43 2.28 -1.72
CA LEU A 77 5.65 1.66 -1.18
C LEU A 77 6.86 1.79 -2.13
N GLN A 78 6.64 1.96 -3.43
CA GLN A 78 7.75 2.27 -4.35
C GLN A 78 8.45 3.57 -3.96
N VAL A 79 7.68 4.60 -3.60
CA VAL A 79 8.21 5.89 -3.16
C VAL A 79 8.72 5.81 -1.73
N ALA A 80 7.91 5.28 -0.81
CA ALA A 80 8.23 5.29 0.62
C ALA A 80 9.53 4.52 0.93
N VAL A 81 9.72 3.34 0.32
CA VAL A 81 10.94 2.54 0.50
C VAL A 81 12.12 3.23 -0.17
N HIS A 82 11.95 3.74 -1.40
CA HIS A 82 13.05 4.40 -2.12
C HIS A 82 13.57 5.62 -1.38
N GLU A 83 12.70 6.50 -0.90
CA GLU A 83 13.09 7.72 -0.20
C GLU A 83 13.74 7.43 1.16
N ASP A 84 13.23 6.44 1.92
CA ASP A 84 13.92 6.03 3.15
C ASP A 84 15.29 5.40 2.85
N MET A 85 15.41 4.57 1.81
CA MET A 85 16.68 4.01 1.38
C MET A 85 17.66 5.08 0.88
N ARG A 86 17.19 6.14 0.22
CA ARG A 86 18.06 7.25 -0.20
C ARG A 86 18.76 7.92 0.98
N ALA A 87 18.07 8.05 2.11
CA ALA A 87 18.62 8.65 3.32
C ALA A 87 19.39 7.64 4.19
N HIS A 88 19.07 6.34 4.10
CA HIS A 88 19.51 5.34 5.07
C HIS A 88 20.05 4.05 4.42
N PHE A 89 20.60 4.13 3.21
CA PHE A 89 20.95 2.96 2.39
C PHE A 89 21.77 1.91 3.13
N ALA A 90 22.71 2.32 3.99
CA ALA A 90 23.58 1.43 4.75
C ALA A 90 22.83 0.53 5.76
N HIS A 91 21.61 0.88 6.15
CA HIS A 91 20.77 0.06 7.04
C HIS A 91 20.02 -1.05 6.30
N TYR A 92 19.97 -0.99 4.98
CA TYR A 92 19.28 -1.98 4.16
C TYR A 92 20.21 -3.14 3.78
N PRO A 93 19.68 -4.30 3.37
CA PRO A 93 20.49 -5.44 2.97
C PRO A 93 21.43 -5.11 1.79
N GLN A 94 22.72 -5.39 1.95
CA GLN A 94 23.77 -5.02 0.99
C GLN A 94 24.16 -6.14 0.01
N HIS A 95 23.51 -7.31 0.09
CA HIS A 95 23.88 -8.51 -0.68
C HIS A 95 23.63 -8.38 -2.20
N TRP A 96 23.04 -7.28 -2.65
CA TRP A 96 22.78 -6.99 -4.06
C TRP A 96 23.95 -6.32 -4.80
N GLY A 97 25.02 -5.92 -4.08
CA GLY A 97 26.20 -5.29 -4.69
C GLY A 97 25.96 -3.89 -5.26
N LEU A 98 24.85 -3.23 -4.88
CA LEU A 98 24.51 -1.87 -5.33
C LEU A 98 25.19 -0.82 -4.44
N ARG A 99 25.51 0.34 -5.03
CA ARG A 99 26.10 1.49 -4.32
C ARG A 99 25.06 2.48 -3.79
N GLY A 100 23.79 2.24 -4.07
CA GLY A 100 22.66 3.08 -3.71
C GLY A 100 21.33 2.41 -4.08
N PRO A 101 20.20 3.05 -3.76
CA PRO A 101 18.89 2.49 -4.02
C PRO A 101 18.57 2.37 -5.51
N ASP A 102 17.75 1.39 -5.86
CA ASP A 102 17.16 1.19 -7.18
C ASP A 102 15.62 1.22 -7.08
N ARG A 103 15.04 2.37 -7.42
CA ARG A 103 13.59 2.61 -7.42
C ARG A 103 12.78 1.63 -8.27
N ASN A 104 13.40 0.91 -9.22
CA ASN A 104 12.71 -0.09 -10.03
C ASN A 104 12.38 -1.37 -9.25
N ILE A 105 13.15 -1.69 -8.19
CA ILE A 105 13.07 -3.02 -7.56
C ILE A 105 13.07 -2.99 -6.04
N ASP A 106 13.48 -1.89 -5.39
CA ASP A 106 13.67 -1.87 -3.93
C ASP A 106 12.43 -2.29 -3.14
N HIS A 107 11.25 -1.78 -3.51
CA HIS A 107 9.97 -2.14 -2.89
C HIS A 107 9.49 -3.56 -3.22
N ARG A 108 10.06 -4.19 -4.25
CA ARG A 108 9.72 -5.57 -4.65
C ARG A 108 10.59 -6.61 -3.96
N ARG A 109 11.50 -6.21 -3.06
CA ARG A 109 12.36 -7.10 -2.28
C ARG A 109 11.83 -7.25 -0.86
N VAL A 110 11.45 -8.47 -0.47
CA VAL A 110 10.96 -8.76 0.89
C VAL A 110 11.94 -8.25 1.97
N PRO A 111 13.27 -8.50 1.91
CA PRO A 111 14.18 -7.99 2.94
C PRO A 111 14.22 -6.46 3.06
N ASN A 112 13.93 -5.74 1.97
CA ASN A 112 13.82 -4.28 2.01
C ASN A 112 12.50 -3.85 2.67
N LEU A 113 11.39 -4.53 2.40
CA LEU A 113 10.12 -4.26 3.07
C LEU A 113 10.20 -4.54 4.57
N GLU A 114 10.84 -5.65 4.97
CA GLU A 114 11.12 -5.96 6.38
C GLU A 114 11.88 -4.81 7.05
N THR A 115 12.98 -4.37 6.45
CA THR A 115 13.81 -3.26 6.96
C THR A 115 12.99 -1.97 7.07
N TRP A 116 12.23 -1.63 6.02
CA TRP A 116 11.41 -0.42 6.00
C TRP A 116 10.33 -0.45 7.08
N LEU A 117 9.60 -1.57 7.23
CA LEU A 117 8.55 -1.75 8.24
C LEU A 117 9.12 -1.67 9.66
N HIS A 118 10.29 -2.27 9.92
CA HIS A 118 11.00 -2.10 11.19
C HIS A 118 11.31 -0.63 11.48
N ARG A 119 11.81 0.10 10.47
CA ARG A 119 12.15 1.52 10.60
C ARG A 119 10.92 2.41 10.80
N GLN A 120 9.74 1.98 10.36
CA GLN A 120 8.48 2.67 10.66
C GLN A 120 7.94 2.34 12.06
N GLY A 121 8.63 1.54 12.87
CA GLY A 121 8.20 1.20 14.23
C GLY A 121 6.98 0.27 14.29
N THR A 122 6.74 -0.49 13.20
CA THR A 122 5.52 -1.33 13.07
C THR A 122 5.70 -2.77 13.52
N ALA A 123 6.92 -3.15 13.90
CA ALA A 123 7.26 -4.52 14.25
C ALA A 123 6.57 -4.98 15.54
N LEU A 124 6.06 -6.21 15.50
CA LEU A 124 5.47 -6.93 16.61
C LEU A 124 6.29 -8.19 16.91
N PRO A 125 6.16 -8.77 18.12
CA PRO A 125 6.72 -10.07 18.41
C PRO A 125 6.16 -11.15 17.48
N VAL A 126 7.02 -12.08 17.06
CA VAL A 126 6.60 -13.32 16.43
C VAL A 126 6.21 -14.30 17.52
N SER A 127 5.01 -14.87 17.44
CA SER A 127 4.51 -15.85 18.39
C SER A 127 3.93 -17.07 17.68
N ALA A 128 3.67 -18.13 18.45
CA ALA A 128 2.96 -19.32 17.97
C ALA A 128 1.44 -19.25 18.20
N ASP A 129 0.93 -18.15 18.78
CA ASP A 129 -0.49 -18.00 19.05
C ASP A 129 -1.19 -17.31 17.87
N PRO A 130 -2.13 -17.98 17.16
CA PRO A 130 -2.88 -17.36 16.06
C PRO A 130 -3.70 -16.13 16.47
N ALA A 131 -3.96 -15.90 17.76
CA ALA A 131 -4.68 -14.72 18.24
C ALA A 131 -3.84 -13.43 18.17
N ASP A 132 -2.51 -13.53 18.15
CA ASP A 132 -1.61 -12.37 18.08
C ASP A 132 -1.60 -11.70 16.69
N TYR A 133 -2.02 -12.44 15.67
CA TYR A 133 -2.06 -12.03 14.27
C TYR A 133 -3.45 -11.50 13.92
N GLN A 134 -3.56 -10.19 13.71
CA GLN A 134 -4.80 -9.50 13.42
C GLN A 134 -4.95 -9.24 11.92
N PRO A 135 -6.20 -9.14 11.41
CA PRO A 135 -6.43 -8.83 10.01
C PRO A 135 -5.73 -7.53 9.59
N GLY A 136 -5.02 -7.58 8.47
CA GLY A 136 -4.22 -6.47 7.95
C GLY A 136 -2.77 -6.43 8.44
N ASP A 137 -2.39 -7.28 9.39
CA ASP A 137 -0.99 -7.46 9.75
C ASP A 137 -0.20 -7.99 8.55
N ILE A 138 1.08 -7.67 8.51
CA ILE A 138 2.00 -8.12 7.48
C ILE A 138 2.94 -9.12 8.12
N VAL A 139 3.07 -10.28 7.50
CA VAL A 139 3.96 -11.34 7.97
C VAL A 139 4.93 -11.67 6.86
N SER A 140 6.20 -11.88 7.22
CA SER A 140 7.23 -12.35 6.31
C SER A 140 7.79 -13.69 6.77
N TRP A 141 8.26 -14.47 5.81
CA TRP A 141 8.79 -15.81 6.03
C TRP A 141 10.14 -16.02 5.35
N ARG A 142 10.77 -17.12 5.73
CA ARG A 142 11.77 -17.81 4.91
C ARG A 142 11.21 -19.17 4.52
N LEU A 143 10.97 -19.37 3.23
CA LEU A 143 10.52 -20.62 2.63
C LEU A 143 11.67 -21.65 2.58
N PRO A 144 11.40 -22.92 2.22
CA PRO A 144 12.46 -23.89 1.94
C PRO A 144 13.52 -23.32 0.99
N GLY A 145 14.80 -23.53 1.31
CA GLY A 145 15.92 -22.92 0.58
C GLY A 145 16.22 -21.46 0.98
N GLY A 146 15.53 -20.91 1.99
CA GLY A 146 15.80 -19.56 2.52
C GLY A 146 15.19 -18.43 1.69
N LEU A 147 14.29 -18.74 0.74
CA LEU A 147 13.66 -17.75 -0.12
C LEU A 147 12.74 -16.83 0.71
N PRO A 148 12.94 -15.50 0.67
CA PRO A 148 12.07 -14.55 1.36
C PRO A 148 10.65 -14.54 0.80
N HIS A 149 9.65 -14.46 1.66
CA HIS A 149 8.23 -14.36 1.29
C HIS A 149 7.48 -13.40 2.21
N ILE A 150 6.38 -12.81 1.75
CA ILE A 150 5.58 -11.85 2.52
C ILE A 150 4.09 -11.93 2.14
N GLY A 151 3.21 -11.52 3.04
CA GLY A 151 1.77 -11.57 2.85
C GLY A 151 1.02 -10.76 3.90
N ILE A 152 -0.29 -10.66 3.73
CA ILE A 152 -1.19 -9.91 4.61
C ILE A 152 -2.12 -10.90 5.33
N VAL A 153 -2.25 -10.76 6.65
CA VAL A 153 -3.15 -11.56 7.47
C VAL A 153 -4.60 -11.23 7.12
N SER A 154 -5.37 -12.27 6.84
CA SER A 154 -6.78 -12.17 6.50
C SER A 154 -7.69 -12.11 7.75
N ASP A 155 -8.89 -11.58 7.57
CA ASP A 155 -10.02 -11.74 8.49
C ASP A 155 -10.71 -13.11 8.38
N GLN A 156 -10.42 -13.90 7.34
CA GLN A 156 -10.85 -15.30 7.22
C GLN A 156 -9.94 -16.25 8.00
N ARG A 157 -10.51 -17.37 8.46
CA ARG A 157 -9.80 -18.35 9.30
C ARG A 157 -10.05 -19.78 8.83
N SER A 158 -9.07 -20.66 9.07
CA SER A 158 -9.15 -22.11 8.97
C SER A 158 -8.68 -22.73 10.29
N ASP A 159 -9.51 -23.55 10.93
CA ASP A 159 -9.23 -24.16 12.24
C ASP A 159 -8.72 -23.15 13.29
N GLY A 160 -9.34 -21.97 13.33
CA GLY A 160 -8.97 -20.89 14.24
C GLY A 160 -7.72 -20.09 13.87
N ARG A 161 -6.95 -20.49 12.85
CA ARG A 161 -5.78 -19.77 12.33
C ARG A 161 -6.19 -18.80 11.23
N PRO A 162 -5.74 -17.54 11.23
CA PRO A 162 -6.04 -16.63 10.12
C PRO A 162 -5.33 -17.07 8.85
N LEU A 163 -6.05 -16.94 7.72
CA LEU A 163 -5.49 -17.16 6.40
C LEU A 163 -4.55 -16.02 6.02
N ILE A 164 -3.74 -16.23 4.98
CA ILE A 164 -2.81 -15.23 4.45
C ILE A 164 -3.19 -14.92 3.02
N LEU A 165 -3.20 -13.63 2.68
CA LEU A 165 -3.27 -13.11 1.32
C LEU A 165 -1.84 -12.92 0.77
N HIS A 166 -1.45 -13.71 -0.23
CA HIS A 166 -0.11 -13.70 -0.82
C HIS A 166 -0.10 -14.26 -2.25
N ASN A 167 1.05 -14.16 -2.93
CA ASN A 167 1.31 -14.84 -4.19
C ASN A 167 2.65 -15.61 -4.11
N ILE A 168 2.62 -16.93 -4.26
CA ILE A 168 3.79 -17.83 -4.18
C ILE A 168 3.91 -18.74 -5.43
N GLY A 169 3.32 -18.36 -6.56
CA GLY A 169 3.47 -19.11 -7.82
C GLY A 169 2.21 -19.06 -8.70
N ASP A 170 1.08 -19.49 -8.14
CA ASP A 170 -0.17 -19.68 -8.89
C ASP A 170 -1.15 -18.50 -8.75
N GLY A 171 -0.60 -17.28 -8.75
CA GLY A 171 -1.34 -16.03 -8.58
C GLY A 171 -1.61 -15.67 -7.12
N THR A 172 -2.40 -14.62 -6.91
CA THR A 172 -2.78 -14.19 -5.55
C THR A 172 -3.83 -15.14 -4.97
N ARG A 173 -3.56 -15.65 -3.77
CA ARG A 173 -4.37 -16.63 -3.05
C ARG A 173 -4.63 -16.19 -1.61
N GLU A 174 -5.62 -16.82 -1.00
CA GLU A 174 -5.98 -16.67 0.42
C GLU A 174 -5.89 -18.05 1.08
N GLU A 175 -4.77 -18.36 1.74
CA GLU A 175 -4.40 -19.73 2.12
C GLU A 175 -3.95 -19.86 3.59
N ASP A 176 -4.10 -21.06 4.16
CA ASP A 176 -3.68 -21.39 5.53
C ASP A 176 -2.17 -21.65 5.57
N VAL A 177 -1.37 -20.59 5.45
CA VAL A 177 0.10 -20.67 5.42
C VAL A 177 0.80 -19.91 6.54
N LEU A 178 0.06 -19.30 7.48
CA LEU A 178 0.65 -18.46 8.55
C LEU A 178 1.79 -19.17 9.28
N PHE A 179 1.58 -20.42 9.69
CA PHE A 179 2.56 -21.24 10.41
C PHE A 179 3.15 -22.38 9.56
N ALA A 180 2.95 -22.36 8.24
CA ALA A 180 3.49 -23.39 7.34
C ALA A 180 5.01 -23.24 7.13
N TYR A 181 5.54 -22.04 7.32
CA TYR A 181 6.95 -21.70 7.15
C TYR A 181 7.50 -20.95 8.36
N ARG A 182 8.82 -20.83 8.45
CA ARG A 182 9.45 -20.02 9.50
C ARG A 182 9.08 -18.55 9.28
N ILE A 183 8.33 -17.98 10.23
CA ILE A 183 8.07 -16.55 10.30
C ILE A 183 9.38 -15.83 10.64
N GLU A 184 9.73 -14.83 9.84
CA GLU A 184 10.89 -13.97 10.05
C GLU A 184 10.48 -12.60 10.62
N GLY A 185 9.32 -12.09 10.23
CA GLY A 185 8.81 -10.80 10.70
C GLY A 185 7.29 -10.77 10.82
N HIS A 186 6.81 -9.96 11.76
CA HIS A 186 5.39 -9.69 12.02
C HIS A 186 5.25 -8.19 12.26
N PHE A 187 4.35 -7.53 11.52
CA PHE A 187 4.24 -6.08 11.49
C PHE A 187 2.77 -5.64 11.46
N ARG A 188 2.45 -4.52 12.11
CA ARG A 188 1.12 -3.91 12.09
C ARG A 188 1.18 -2.46 11.64
N TRP A 189 0.62 -2.18 10.47
CA TRP A 189 0.51 -0.82 9.95
C TRP A 189 -0.71 -0.10 10.55
N ARG A 190 -0.48 1.03 11.22
CA ARG A 190 -1.56 1.87 11.74
C ARG A 190 -1.95 2.91 10.69
N ALA A 191 -3.12 2.75 10.08
CA ALA A 191 -3.63 3.66 9.05
C ALA A 191 -3.80 5.11 9.54
N ASP A 192 -4.01 5.32 10.85
CA ASP A 192 -4.24 6.66 11.44
C ASP A 192 -3.02 7.60 11.34
N GLU A 193 -1.80 7.07 11.20
CA GLU A 193 -0.59 7.88 11.01
C GLU A 193 -0.34 8.25 9.53
N ALA A 194 -0.96 7.53 8.58
CA ALA A 194 -0.78 7.76 7.15
C ALA A 194 -1.43 9.07 6.66
N VAL A 195 -2.39 9.64 7.40
CA VAL A 195 -2.98 10.95 7.08
C VAL A 195 -1.96 12.08 7.20
N HIS A 196 -0.94 11.93 8.05
CA HIS A 196 0.09 12.96 8.30
C HIS A 196 1.36 12.78 7.47
N ALA A 197 1.57 11.59 6.88
CA ALA A 197 2.73 11.28 6.04
C ALA A 197 2.49 11.52 4.54
N ARG A 198 1.52 12.37 4.16
CA ARG A 198 1.39 12.84 2.77
C ARG A 198 2.53 13.83 2.49
N PRO A 199 3.59 13.49 1.72
CA PRO A 199 4.22 14.54 0.94
C PRO A 199 3.11 15.10 0.06
N ALA A 200 2.93 16.42 0.05
CA ALA A 200 1.99 17.07 -0.85
C ALA A 200 2.27 16.52 -2.25
N LEU A 201 1.35 15.74 -2.82
CA LEU A 201 1.34 15.53 -4.25
C LEU A 201 1.32 16.95 -4.82
N ALA A 202 2.43 17.34 -5.45
CA ALA A 202 2.48 18.60 -6.16
C ALA A 202 1.26 18.63 -7.06
N ALA A 203 0.45 19.68 -6.93
CA ALA A 203 -0.69 19.91 -7.79
C ALA A 203 -0.25 19.69 -9.25
N PRO A 204 -1.12 19.14 -10.12
CA PRO A 204 -0.79 18.96 -11.52
C PRO A 204 -0.24 20.28 -12.05
N ALA A 205 1.01 20.25 -12.54
CA ALA A 205 1.70 21.44 -12.99
C ALA A 205 0.77 22.19 -13.96
N THR A 206 0.42 23.43 -13.61
CA THR A 206 -0.33 24.31 -14.49
C THR A 206 0.36 24.29 -15.85
N PRO A 207 -0.34 24.05 -16.97
CA PRO A 207 0.30 24.00 -18.27
C PRO A 207 1.09 25.29 -18.47
N ARG A 208 2.40 25.18 -18.74
CA ARG A 208 3.21 26.35 -19.11
C ARG A 208 2.47 27.07 -20.24
N ALA A 209 2.31 28.39 -20.09
CA ALA A 209 1.56 29.27 -20.99
C ALA A 209 1.95 29.17 -22.48
N GLY A 210 3.03 28.46 -22.83
CA GLY A 210 3.44 28.18 -24.20
C GLY A 210 2.72 27.01 -24.91
N MET A 211 1.95 26.16 -24.22
CA MET A 211 1.26 25.01 -24.86
C MET A 211 -0.18 25.33 -25.33
N LEU A 212 -0.73 26.48 -24.96
CA LEU A 212 -2.03 26.97 -25.46
C LEU A 212 -1.92 27.72 -26.81
N ALA A 213 -0.70 28.07 -27.24
CA ALA A 213 -0.48 28.72 -28.53
C ALA A 213 -0.46 27.75 -29.73
N LYS A 214 -0.23 26.45 -29.50
CA LYS A 214 -0.21 25.45 -30.59
C LYS A 214 -1.55 24.74 -30.84
N LEU A 215 -2.51 24.84 -29.93
CA LEU A 215 -3.85 24.27 -30.14
C LEU A 215 -4.84 25.21 -30.85
N LYS A 216 -4.54 26.51 -30.97
CA LYS A 216 -5.38 27.48 -31.70
C LYS A 216 -4.96 27.72 -33.15
N ALA A 217 -3.82 27.17 -33.59
CA ALA A 217 -3.33 27.32 -34.98
C ALA A 217 -3.66 26.12 -35.90
N GLY A 218 -4.34 25.09 -35.39
CA GLY A 218 -4.68 23.86 -36.14
C GLY A 218 -6.14 23.75 -36.60
N ILE A 219 -6.98 24.77 -36.39
CA ILE A 219 -8.41 24.78 -36.79
C ILE A 219 -8.66 25.91 -37.81
N ALA A 220 -7.65 26.24 -38.61
CA ALA A 220 -7.80 27.12 -39.76
C ALA A 220 -6.85 26.67 -40.87
N ARG A 221 -7.13 25.48 -41.43
CA ARG A 221 -6.80 25.08 -42.79
C ARG A 221 -7.56 23.82 -43.16
#